data_AF-A0A7U3Q6F6-F1
#
_entry.id   AF-A0A7U3Q6F6-F1
#
_cell.length_a   1.000
_cell.length_b   1.000
_cell.length_c   1.000
_cell.angle_alpha   90.00
_cell.angle_beta   90.00
_cell.angle_gamma   90.00
#
_symmetry.space_group_name_H-M   'P 1'
#
loop_
_entity.id
_entity.type
_entity.pdbx_description
1 polymer ?
#
loop_
_entity_poly.entity_id
_entity_poly.type
_entity_poly.pdbx_seq_one_letter_code
_entity_poly.pdbx_strand_id
1 'polypeptide(L)'
;MKNIIKSTLAVVIFLIVASSCRKTENLDVDFDKYNLDMPETNTDLDKWLNTNLLDPYNMKVVYRFNRYYYGDAAADVAPLKPENVQPMMQTVLDGYIAPYLKIAGLDFVQRTNPKEWVLYGSNKYQTDGSAIAGTAAGGKRVTLYGVNYFSLSPGFVSSRLFVIHHEFTHILNQTVAIPIDFEAISGGAYKQPWTLTSAATAKENGFLGPYASGSPTEDYAETTATLLVSGQSYYDNYANTSNATAKSRIKLKEANVVNYFNTAFGIDFRKLQKEVQNYIKNTVKDPAVSFGYWLNRNLYKSMSINLDNDVTYSTYGISDQFKTAYQTSKTNVNTLAGYGLTFNSIKLNFTSPTAMTMEVSFNQGTNAYVANYNFAMAVTDATGATKFTLSSTAPTGNAALLLTSVQPLLTYLSANNFVADWLPAAYNTGTYTNFGGFYVSGSPTNYFYGALGQ
;
A
#
# COMPACT_ATOMS: atom_id res chain seq x y z
N MET A 1 78.27 31.63 -12.21
CA MET A 1 76.88 31.98 -12.60
C MET A 1 75.83 30.96 -12.14
N LYS A 2 76.03 29.63 -12.26
CA LYS A 2 75.03 28.63 -11.81
C LYS A 2 74.70 28.64 -10.30
N ASN A 3 75.64 28.99 -9.43
CA ASN A 3 75.40 29.00 -7.97
C ASN A 3 74.71 30.28 -7.48
N ILE A 4 74.90 31.41 -8.17
CA ILE A 4 74.21 32.67 -7.85
C ILE A 4 72.73 32.54 -8.24
N ILE A 5 72.42 31.99 -9.42
CA ILE A 5 71.03 31.76 -9.87
C ILE A 5 70.28 30.79 -8.94
N LYS A 6 70.95 29.77 -8.39
CA LYS A 6 70.33 28.84 -7.42
C LYS A 6 70.04 29.50 -6.08
N SER A 7 70.93 30.36 -5.58
CA SER A 7 70.68 31.11 -4.33
C SER A 7 69.60 32.19 -4.51
N THR A 8 69.56 32.90 -5.65
CA THR A 8 68.50 33.89 -5.90
C THR A 8 67.14 33.24 -6.10
N LEU A 9 67.08 32.07 -6.76
CA LEU A 9 65.82 31.32 -6.94
C LEU A 9 65.30 30.73 -5.61
N ALA A 10 66.20 30.26 -4.73
CA ALA A 10 65.82 29.77 -3.41
C ALA A 10 65.26 30.89 -2.50
N VAL A 11 65.83 32.10 -2.56
CA VAL A 11 65.35 33.25 -1.78
C VAL A 11 64.01 33.77 -2.30
N VAL A 12 63.80 33.80 -3.62
CA VAL A 12 62.51 34.18 -4.23
C VAL A 12 61.42 33.15 -3.92
N ILE A 13 61.73 31.85 -3.95
CA ILE A 13 60.78 30.79 -3.56
C ILE A 13 60.44 30.91 -2.07
N PHE A 14 61.41 31.16 -1.19
CA PHE A 14 61.16 31.32 0.26
C PHE A 14 60.30 32.55 0.59
N LEU A 15 60.45 33.65 -0.17
CA LEU A 15 59.62 34.86 -0.04
C LEU A 15 58.18 34.66 -0.54
N ILE A 16 57.95 33.76 -1.52
CA ILE A 16 56.61 33.40 -2.00
C ILE A 16 55.87 32.51 -0.98
N VAL A 17 56.56 31.61 -0.27
CA VAL A 17 55.92 30.77 0.78
C VAL A 17 55.57 31.57 2.04
N ALA A 18 56.35 32.61 2.38
CA ALA A 18 56.08 33.48 3.52
C ALA A 18 54.90 34.46 3.31
N SER A 19 54.42 34.61 2.08
CA SER A 19 53.27 35.46 1.72
C SER A 19 51.94 34.69 1.67
N SER A 20 51.91 33.46 2.21
CA SER A 20 50.68 32.78 2.60
C SER A 20 50.08 33.51 3.79
N CYS A 21 49.48 34.68 3.55
CA CYS A 21 48.45 35.22 4.40
C CYS A 21 47.37 34.14 4.51
N ARG A 22 47.39 33.36 5.62
CA ARG A 22 46.14 32.85 6.15
C ARG A 22 45.29 34.10 6.37
N LYS A 23 44.30 34.32 5.51
CA LYS A 23 43.11 35.01 5.99
C LYS A 23 42.61 34.13 7.13
N THR A 24 43.01 34.43 8.36
CA THR A 24 42.16 34.16 9.51
C THR A 24 40.95 35.05 9.26
N GLU A 25 40.02 34.53 8.47
CA GLU A 25 38.64 34.93 8.68
C GLU A 25 38.40 34.60 10.14
N ASN A 26 38.19 35.62 10.97
CA ASN A 26 37.44 35.40 12.19
C ASN A 26 36.11 34.87 11.69
N LEU A 27 36.00 33.55 11.65
CA LEU A 27 34.76 32.83 11.61
C LEU A 27 34.09 33.19 12.93
N ASP A 28 33.46 34.38 12.96
CA ASP A 28 32.49 34.77 13.97
C ASP A 28 31.22 33.95 13.69
N VAL A 29 31.42 32.63 13.77
CA VAL A 29 30.43 31.60 13.62
C VAL A 29 29.80 31.54 14.98
N ASP A 30 28.69 32.24 15.10
CA ASP A 30 27.77 32.12 16.21
C ASP A 30 27.25 30.67 16.23
N PHE A 31 27.94 29.80 16.95
CA PHE A 31 27.60 28.38 17.08
C PHE A 31 26.22 28.17 17.70
N ASP A 32 25.66 29.17 18.38
CA ASP A 32 24.30 29.14 18.94
C ASP A 32 23.23 29.26 17.84
N LYS A 33 23.59 29.72 16.63
CA LYS A 33 22.72 29.70 15.44
C LYS A 33 22.76 28.38 14.66
N TYR A 34 23.69 27.48 15.00
CA TYR A 34 23.78 26.16 14.39
C TYR A 34 23.04 25.16 15.27
N ASN A 35 22.30 24.23 14.65
CA ASN A 35 21.70 23.14 15.39
C ASN A 35 22.82 22.32 16.04
N LEU A 36 22.78 22.16 17.36
CA LEU A 36 23.67 21.24 18.07
C LEU A 36 23.50 19.84 17.47
N ASP A 37 24.62 19.19 17.13
CA ASP A 37 24.62 17.78 16.70
C ASP A 37 23.96 16.88 17.76
N MET A 38 23.98 17.31 19.03
CA MET A 38 23.33 16.67 20.16
C MET A 38 22.30 17.64 20.75
N PRO A 39 21.00 17.53 20.41
CA PRO A 39 19.99 18.36 21.06
C PRO A 39 20.00 18.09 22.57
N GLU A 40 19.96 19.17 23.37
CA GLU A 40 19.72 19.10 24.81
C GLU A 40 18.41 18.35 25.10
N THR A 41 18.24 17.88 26.34
CA THR A 41 17.09 17.10 26.81
C THR A 41 15.77 17.70 26.31
N ASN A 42 15.04 16.96 25.46
CA ASN A 42 13.70 17.35 25.04
C ASN A 42 12.71 16.60 25.91
N THR A 43 12.48 17.13 27.12
CA THR A 43 11.69 16.47 28.16
C THR A 43 10.30 16.05 27.68
N ASP A 44 9.65 16.87 26.86
CA ASP A 44 8.31 16.57 26.34
C ASP A 44 8.33 15.46 25.29
N LEU A 45 9.28 15.50 24.34
CA LEU A 45 9.46 14.43 23.36
C LEU A 45 9.87 13.11 24.03
N ASP A 46 10.82 13.14 24.97
CA ASP A 46 11.25 11.96 25.71
C ASP A 46 10.08 11.35 26.50
N LYS A 47 9.27 12.18 27.17
CA LYS A 47 8.07 11.75 27.88
C LYS A 47 7.05 11.13 26.94
N TRP A 48 6.85 11.73 25.77
CA TRP A 48 5.95 11.20 24.74
C TRP A 48 6.44 9.84 24.22
N LEU A 49 7.73 9.72 23.90
CA LEU A 49 8.35 8.46 23.46
C LEU A 49 8.23 7.38 24.53
N ASN A 50 8.45 7.72 25.80
CA ASN A 50 8.30 6.74 26.89
C ASN A 50 6.85 6.26 27.02
N THR A 51 5.92 7.20 27.12
CA THR A 51 4.50 6.92 27.34
C THR A 51 3.87 6.13 26.20
N ASN A 52 4.24 6.41 24.95
CA ASN A 52 3.58 5.85 23.77
C ASN A 52 4.32 4.67 23.13
N LEU A 53 5.61 4.47 23.42
CA LEU A 53 6.44 3.45 22.79
C LEU A 53 7.19 2.57 23.79
N LEU A 54 7.97 3.18 24.70
CA LEU A 54 8.80 2.40 25.62
C LEU A 54 7.94 1.60 26.61
N ASP A 55 7.09 2.29 27.36
CA ASP A 55 6.29 1.70 28.43
C ASP A 55 5.28 0.65 27.91
N PRO A 56 4.52 0.90 26.80
CA PRO A 56 3.56 -0.08 26.30
C PRO A 56 4.19 -1.21 25.47
N TYR A 57 5.31 -0.98 24.76
CA TYR A 57 5.80 -1.91 23.72
C TYR A 57 7.27 -2.31 23.85
N ASN A 58 7.98 -1.81 24.87
CA ASN A 58 9.43 -1.97 25.03
C ASN A 58 10.22 -1.45 23.82
N MET A 59 9.76 -0.34 23.22
CA MET A 59 10.37 0.31 22.07
C MET A 59 11.21 1.51 22.50
N LYS A 60 12.53 1.34 22.57
CA LYS A 60 13.45 2.44 22.81
C LYS A 60 13.77 3.17 21.51
N VAL A 61 13.42 4.45 21.43
CA VAL A 61 13.77 5.31 20.28
C VAL A 61 15.06 6.07 20.56
N VAL A 62 16.05 5.86 19.70
CA VAL A 62 17.35 6.56 19.73
C VAL A 62 17.37 7.57 18.60
N TYR A 63 16.99 8.81 18.92
CA TYR A 63 16.98 9.93 17.98
C TYR A 63 18.13 10.93 18.21
N ARG A 64 18.77 10.89 19.38
CA ARG A 64 19.95 11.71 19.67
C ARG A 64 21.11 11.19 18.84
N PHE A 65 21.69 12.06 18.02
CA PHE A 65 22.71 11.66 17.08
C PHE A 65 23.92 11.10 17.81
N ASN A 66 24.34 9.91 17.40
CA ASN A 66 25.60 9.32 17.83
C ASN A 66 26.17 8.54 16.65
N ARG A 67 27.28 9.05 16.10
CA ARG A 67 28.00 8.41 14.99
C ARG A 67 28.45 6.97 15.28
N TYR A 68 28.67 6.63 16.55
CA TYR A 68 29.11 5.29 16.96
C TYR A 68 27.96 4.29 17.09
N TYR A 69 26.70 4.76 17.20
CA TYR A 69 25.54 3.87 17.29
C TYR A 69 25.25 3.11 15.98
N TYR A 70 25.76 3.64 14.88
CA TYR A 70 25.54 3.14 13.54
C TYR A 70 26.39 1.90 13.21
N GLY A 71 27.52 1.68 13.89
CA GLY A 71 28.36 0.48 13.70
C GLY A 71 29.24 0.47 12.43
N ASP A 72 29.03 1.39 11.50
CA ASP A 72 29.87 1.60 10.31
C ASP A 72 30.39 3.06 10.26
N ALA A 73 31.63 3.26 10.72
CA ALA A 73 32.21 4.59 10.92
C ALA A 73 32.37 5.41 9.63
N ALA A 74 32.16 4.81 8.45
CA ALA A 74 32.29 5.46 7.16
C ALA A 74 30.96 6.03 6.61
N ALA A 75 29.82 5.78 7.26
CA ALA A 75 28.57 6.30 6.75
C ALA A 75 28.38 7.79 7.04
N ASP A 76 28.05 8.50 5.97
CA ASP A 76 27.78 9.93 5.97
C ASP A 76 26.29 10.18 6.26
N VAL A 77 25.94 10.15 7.56
CA VAL A 77 24.58 10.39 8.04
C VAL A 77 24.50 11.63 8.93
N ALA A 78 23.48 12.44 8.71
CA ALA A 78 23.29 13.71 9.41
C ALA A 78 22.42 13.57 10.67
N PRO A 79 22.56 14.48 11.66
CA PRO A 79 21.67 14.59 12.81
C PRO A 79 20.19 14.80 12.43
N LEU A 80 19.29 14.41 13.33
CA LEU A 80 17.85 14.65 13.18
C LEU A 80 17.45 16.03 13.67
N LYS A 81 16.43 16.56 13.02
CA LYS A 81 15.56 17.63 13.52
C LYS A 81 14.54 17.01 14.51
N PRO A 82 14.57 17.35 15.81
CA PRO A 82 13.71 16.74 16.83
C PRO A 82 12.20 16.82 16.50
N GLU A 83 11.76 17.89 15.85
CA GLU A 83 10.37 18.09 15.43
C GLU A 83 9.84 17.01 14.47
N ASN A 84 10.72 16.28 13.79
CA ASN A 84 10.34 15.19 12.88
C ASN A 84 10.29 13.82 13.55
N VAL A 85 10.78 13.69 14.79
CA VAL A 85 10.86 12.40 15.51
C VAL A 85 9.46 11.91 15.87
N GLN A 86 8.67 12.75 16.56
CA GLN A 86 7.33 12.36 16.99
C GLN A 86 6.41 12.04 15.80
N PRO A 87 6.32 12.87 14.73
CA PRO A 87 5.53 12.53 13.55
C PRO A 87 5.94 11.21 12.89
N MET A 88 7.25 10.95 12.76
CA MET A 88 7.75 9.69 12.20
C MET A 88 7.37 8.50 13.07
N MET A 89 7.54 8.60 14.39
CA MET A 89 7.18 7.53 15.29
C MET A 89 5.66 7.34 15.44
N GLN A 90 4.87 8.40 15.23
CA GLN A 90 3.40 8.26 15.09
C GLN A 90 3.05 7.44 13.84
N THR A 91 3.74 7.63 12.72
CA THR A 91 3.58 6.75 11.54
C THR A 91 3.92 5.30 11.83
N VAL A 92 4.97 5.04 12.64
CA VAL A 92 5.30 3.67 13.10
C VAL A 92 4.19 3.11 13.99
N LEU A 93 3.64 3.91 14.91
CA LEU A 93 2.53 3.49 15.76
C LEU A 93 1.30 3.13 14.94
N ASP A 94 0.89 4.00 14.03
CA ASP A 94 -0.39 3.87 13.33
C ASP A 94 -0.36 2.88 12.16
N GLY A 95 0.74 2.85 11.41
CA GLY A 95 0.87 2.02 10.20
C GLY A 95 1.54 0.67 10.41
N TYR A 96 2.16 0.46 11.57
CA TYR A 96 2.81 -0.80 11.94
C TYR A 96 2.27 -1.35 13.26
N ILE A 97 2.44 -0.68 14.40
CA ILE A 97 2.08 -1.25 15.71
C ILE A 97 0.57 -1.49 15.85
N ALA A 98 -0.27 -0.50 15.55
CA ALA A 98 -1.71 -0.57 15.75
C ALA A 98 -2.39 -1.70 14.94
N PRO A 99 -2.06 -1.94 13.65
CA PRO A 99 -2.55 -3.10 12.91
C PRO A 99 -2.22 -4.43 13.59
N TYR A 100 -0.96 -4.66 13.99
CA TYR A 100 -0.57 -5.91 14.66
C TYR A 100 -1.20 -6.03 16.06
N LEU A 101 -1.29 -4.93 16.82
CA LEU A 101 -1.94 -4.93 18.13
C LEU A 101 -3.40 -5.35 18.03
N LYS A 102 -4.12 -4.83 17.03
CA LYS A 102 -5.54 -5.15 16.82
C LYS A 102 -5.78 -6.60 16.41
N ILE A 103 -4.90 -7.17 15.59
CA ILE A 103 -5.10 -8.52 15.02
C ILE A 103 -4.45 -9.62 15.85
N ALA A 104 -3.28 -9.37 16.44
CA ALA A 104 -2.46 -10.36 17.14
C ALA A 104 -2.37 -10.13 18.66
N GLY A 105 -2.81 -8.97 19.16
CA GLY A 105 -2.79 -8.63 20.57
C GLY A 105 -1.45 -8.09 21.09
N LEU A 106 -1.49 -7.60 22.33
CA LEU A 106 -0.36 -6.91 22.97
C LEU A 106 0.85 -7.84 23.17
N ASP A 107 0.62 -9.06 23.65
CA ASP A 107 1.68 -10.04 23.92
C ASP A 107 2.50 -10.35 22.66
N PHE A 108 1.83 -10.46 21.51
CA PHE A 108 2.50 -10.66 20.23
C PHE A 108 3.42 -9.48 19.92
N VAL A 109 2.88 -8.25 19.95
CA VAL A 109 3.62 -7.01 19.65
C VAL A 109 4.82 -6.85 20.60
N GLN A 110 4.59 -6.93 21.90
CA GLN A 110 5.66 -6.78 22.90
C GLN A 110 6.77 -7.81 22.73
N ARG A 111 6.45 -9.03 22.28
CA ARG A 111 7.45 -10.08 22.05
C ARG A 111 8.23 -9.86 20.76
N THR A 112 7.56 -9.62 19.64
CA THR A 112 8.16 -9.71 18.30
C THR A 112 8.67 -8.37 17.76
N ASN A 113 8.13 -7.22 18.18
CA ASN A 113 8.56 -5.93 17.64
C ASN A 113 10.04 -5.61 18.04
N PRO A 114 10.82 -4.93 17.16
CA PRO A 114 12.16 -4.45 17.46
C PRO A 114 12.21 -3.59 18.73
N LYS A 115 13.17 -3.89 19.62
CA LYS A 115 13.33 -3.21 20.91
C LYS A 115 14.01 -1.86 20.80
N GLU A 116 14.78 -1.65 19.73
CA GLU A 116 15.50 -0.40 19.51
C GLU A 116 15.22 0.17 18.11
N TRP A 117 14.91 1.46 18.07
CA TRP A 117 14.60 2.20 16.85
C TRP A 117 15.56 3.36 16.74
N VAL A 118 16.55 3.24 15.85
CA VAL A 118 17.56 4.27 15.64
C VAL A 118 17.14 5.13 14.46
N LEU A 119 17.15 6.44 14.66
CA LEU A 119 16.72 7.38 13.63
C LEU A 119 17.93 8.19 13.15
N TYR A 120 17.99 8.48 11.85
CA TYR A 120 18.98 9.34 11.21
C TYR A 120 18.31 10.38 10.31
N GLY A 121 18.88 11.58 10.27
CA GLY A 121 18.27 12.74 9.62
C GLY A 121 18.33 12.66 8.10
N SER A 122 19.51 12.32 7.55
CA SER A 122 19.71 12.13 6.11
C SER A 122 19.48 10.68 5.68
N ASN A 123 19.32 10.47 4.37
CA ASN A 123 19.38 9.14 3.77
C ASN A 123 20.79 8.57 3.91
N LYS A 124 20.89 7.25 4.00
CA LYS A 124 22.15 6.52 3.75
C LYS A 124 22.23 6.20 2.25
N TYR A 125 23.40 6.30 1.65
CA TYR A 125 23.61 5.91 0.25
C TYR A 125 24.51 4.68 0.16
N GLN A 126 24.21 3.81 -0.80
CA GLN A 126 25.08 2.72 -1.22
C GLN A 126 26.17 3.24 -2.16
N THR A 127 27.18 2.42 -2.43
CA THR A 127 28.26 2.74 -3.37
C THR A 127 27.78 2.97 -4.80
N ASP A 128 26.61 2.42 -5.16
CA ASP A 128 25.95 2.65 -6.46
C ASP A 128 25.07 3.91 -6.49
N GLY A 129 25.02 4.68 -5.39
CA GLY A 129 24.23 5.90 -5.26
C GLY A 129 22.76 5.68 -4.88
N SER A 130 22.30 4.43 -4.71
CA SER A 130 20.93 4.17 -4.24
C SER A 130 20.76 4.50 -2.76
N ALA A 131 19.60 5.05 -2.40
CA ALA A 131 19.29 5.42 -1.02
C ALA A 131 18.71 4.25 -0.22
N ILE A 132 19.19 4.05 1.00
CA ILE A 132 18.65 3.10 1.97
C ILE A 132 17.74 3.87 2.94
N ALA A 133 16.47 3.49 2.98
CA ALA A 133 15.44 4.11 3.82
C ALA A 133 15.37 3.51 5.23
N GLY A 134 15.85 2.27 5.40
CA GLY A 134 16.04 1.64 6.70
C GLY A 134 16.76 0.31 6.59
N THR A 135 17.15 -0.24 7.74
CA THR A 135 17.80 -1.55 7.88
C THR A 135 17.36 -2.19 9.18
N ALA A 136 17.42 -3.52 9.30
CA ALA A 136 17.39 -4.18 10.60
C ALA A 136 18.62 -5.03 10.88
N ALA A 137 18.96 -5.12 12.17
CA ALA A 137 20.07 -5.92 12.66
C ALA A 137 19.62 -6.83 13.80
N GLY A 138 19.82 -8.13 13.62
CA GLY A 138 19.75 -9.16 14.67
C GLY A 138 18.42 -9.23 15.43
N GLY A 139 17.29 -8.92 14.77
CA GLY A 139 15.96 -9.04 15.38
C GLY A 139 15.66 -8.02 16.49
N LYS A 140 16.59 -7.10 16.77
CA LYS A 140 16.51 -6.21 17.94
C LYS A 140 16.44 -4.74 17.56
N ARG A 141 17.04 -4.36 16.44
CA ARG A 141 17.16 -2.97 16.02
C ARG A 141 16.63 -2.75 14.62
N VAL A 142 15.79 -1.73 14.46
CA VAL A 142 15.47 -1.11 13.17
C VAL A 142 16.12 0.27 13.12
N THR A 143 16.75 0.58 11.99
CA THR A 143 17.28 1.92 11.72
C THR A 143 16.47 2.56 10.61
N LEU A 144 16.02 3.80 10.80
CA LEU A 144 15.32 4.58 9.77
C LEU A 144 16.17 5.79 9.37
N TYR A 145 16.34 5.97 8.07
CA TYR A 145 17.10 7.09 7.50
C TYR A 145 16.17 8.11 6.85
N GLY A 146 16.68 9.32 6.63
CA GLY A 146 15.97 10.38 5.92
C GLY A 146 14.79 10.96 6.70
N VAL A 147 14.81 10.89 8.04
CA VAL A 147 13.69 11.37 8.88
C VAL A 147 13.51 12.89 8.77
N ASN A 148 14.55 13.64 8.39
CA ASN A 148 14.42 15.09 8.16
C ASN A 148 13.56 15.43 6.93
N TYR A 149 13.26 14.45 6.07
CA TYR A 149 12.37 14.58 4.93
C TYR A 149 10.94 14.10 5.23
N PHE A 150 10.59 13.97 6.52
CA PHE A 150 9.26 13.52 6.92
C PHE A 150 8.16 14.30 6.22
N SER A 151 7.23 13.56 5.63
CA SER A 151 5.99 14.08 5.10
C SER A 151 4.92 13.01 5.18
N LEU A 152 3.66 13.41 5.26
CA LEU A 152 2.52 12.50 5.14
C LEU A 152 2.20 12.15 3.67
N SER A 153 3.12 12.40 2.75
CA SER A 153 2.90 12.04 1.34
C SER A 153 2.87 10.50 1.19
N PRO A 154 2.02 9.97 0.29
CA PRO A 154 2.00 8.55 -0.05
C PRO A 154 3.37 7.95 -0.34
N GLY A 155 4.19 8.66 -1.13
CA GLY A 155 5.52 8.18 -1.49
C GLY A 155 6.46 8.02 -0.28
N PHE A 156 6.41 8.95 0.68
CA PHE A 156 7.25 8.86 1.87
C PHE A 156 6.75 7.77 2.83
N VAL A 157 5.48 7.83 3.22
CA VAL A 157 4.94 6.93 4.25
C VAL A 157 4.93 5.48 3.77
N SER A 158 4.45 5.21 2.56
CA SER A 158 4.41 3.84 2.01
C SER A 158 5.83 3.27 1.86
N SER A 159 6.82 4.07 1.46
CA SER A 159 8.23 3.63 1.43
C SER A 159 8.75 3.24 2.81
N ARG A 160 8.45 4.01 3.86
CA ARG A 160 8.91 3.71 5.23
C ARG A 160 8.19 2.49 5.81
N LEU A 161 6.88 2.39 5.63
CA LEU A 161 6.12 1.21 6.05
C LEU A 161 6.60 -0.05 5.33
N PHE A 162 6.90 0.03 4.04
CA PHE A 162 7.39 -1.11 3.28
C PHE A 162 8.68 -1.67 3.91
N VAL A 163 9.66 -0.82 4.20
CA VAL A 163 10.89 -1.23 4.87
C VAL A 163 10.61 -1.80 6.27
N ILE A 164 9.75 -1.14 7.05
CA ILE A 164 9.41 -1.62 8.41
C ILE A 164 8.79 -3.03 8.37
N HIS A 165 7.81 -3.26 7.48
CA HIS A 165 7.15 -4.57 7.36
C HIS A 165 8.07 -5.62 6.74
N HIS A 166 8.94 -5.24 5.80
CA HIS A 166 9.99 -6.10 5.24
C HIS A 166 10.91 -6.59 6.36
N GLU A 167 11.50 -5.68 7.12
CA GLU A 167 12.42 -6.01 8.19
C GLU A 167 11.75 -6.78 9.32
N PHE A 168 10.52 -6.42 9.67
CA PHE A 168 9.74 -7.17 10.66
C PHE A 168 9.48 -8.61 10.22
N THR A 169 9.29 -8.85 8.92
CA THR A 169 9.15 -10.21 8.38
C THR A 169 10.41 -11.03 8.65
N HIS A 170 11.60 -10.46 8.46
CA HIS A 170 12.86 -11.13 8.83
C HIS A 170 12.91 -11.48 10.32
N ILE A 171 12.44 -10.60 11.21
CA ILE A 171 12.36 -10.88 12.66
C ILE A 171 11.42 -12.07 12.93
N LEU A 172 10.25 -12.09 12.31
CA LEU A 172 9.32 -13.21 12.43
C LEU A 172 9.97 -14.50 11.94
N ASN A 173 10.67 -14.47 10.81
CA ASN A 173 11.34 -15.63 10.22
C ASN A 173 12.51 -16.16 11.07
N GLN A 174 13.12 -15.31 11.91
CA GLN A 174 14.11 -15.73 12.90
C GLN A 174 13.47 -16.47 14.10
N THR A 175 12.20 -16.18 14.40
CA THR A 175 11.46 -16.83 15.50
C THR A 175 10.79 -18.13 15.08
N VAL A 176 10.25 -18.18 13.87
CA VAL A 176 9.67 -19.36 13.24
C VAL A 176 10.16 -19.39 11.81
N ALA A 177 10.84 -20.47 11.40
CA ALA A 177 11.45 -20.54 10.09
C ALA A 177 10.43 -20.40 8.95
N ILE A 178 10.88 -19.82 7.83
CA ILE A 178 10.11 -19.78 6.57
C ILE A 178 9.71 -21.21 6.16
N PRO A 179 8.48 -21.44 5.66
CA PRO A 179 8.10 -22.73 5.11
C PRO A 179 9.05 -23.19 3.99
N ILE A 180 9.53 -24.44 4.10
CA ILE A 180 10.55 -25.00 3.20
C ILE A 180 10.14 -25.02 1.72
N ASP A 181 8.84 -25.02 1.44
CA ASP A 181 8.26 -25.06 0.11
C ASP A 181 8.30 -23.70 -0.60
N PHE A 182 8.53 -22.59 0.11
CA PHE A 182 8.56 -21.26 -0.48
C PHE A 182 9.72 -21.10 -1.48
N GLU A 183 10.93 -21.51 -1.11
CA GLU A 183 12.11 -21.41 -1.97
C GLU A 183 11.91 -22.17 -3.29
N ALA A 184 11.24 -23.32 -3.23
CA ALA A 184 10.97 -24.14 -4.41
C ALA A 184 10.06 -23.45 -5.44
N ILE A 185 9.23 -22.48 -5.04
CA ILE A 185 8.34 -21.74 -5.95
C ILE A 185 9.15 -21.02 -7.04
N SER A 186 10.27 -20.41 -6.65
CA SER A 186 11.20 -19.70 -7.53
C SER A 186 12.56 -20.42 -7.68
N GLY A 187 12.58 -21.73 -7.39
CA GLY A 187 13.79 -22.55 -7.45
C GLY A 187 14.51 -22.43 -8.80
N GLY A 188 15.83 -22.19 -8.74
CA GLY A 188 16.67 -21.99 -9.93
C GLY A 188 16.61 -20.60 -10.56
N ALA A 189 15.74 -19.70 -10.09
CA ALA A 189 15.65 -18.32 -10.59
C ALA A 189 16.34 -17.28 -9.69
N TYR A 190 16.72 -17.65 -8.45
CA TYR A 190 17.48 -16.77 -7.55
C TYR A 190 18.89 -16.48 -8.08
N LYS A 191 19.33 -15.23 -7.98
CA LYS A 191 20.62 -14.76 -8.51
C LYS A 191 21.26 -13.70 -7.62
N GLN A 192 22.54 -13.92 -7.30
CA GLN A 192 23.40 -12.93 -6.64
C GLN A 192 24.57 -12.50 -7.57
N PRO A 193 25.00 -11.23 -7.55
CA PRO A 193 24.32 -10.12 -6.89
C PRO A 193 22.99 -9.78 -7.59
N TRP A 194 21.97 -9.46 -6.80
CA TRP A 194 20.61 -9.14 -7.28
C TRP A 194 20.59 -7.94 -8.23
N THR A 195 21.59 -7.06 -8.15
CA THR A 195 21.78 -5.89 -9.03
C THR A 195 21.99 -6.27 -10.49
N LEU A 196 22.33 -7.53 -10.79
CA LEU A 196 22.45 -8.06 -12.15
C LEU A 196 21.14 -8.64 -12.71
N THR A 197 20.03 -8.47 -11.99
CA THR A 197 18.69 -8.85 -12.44
C THR A 197 17.89 -7.59 -12.76
N SER A 198 17.43 -7.44 -14.00
CA SER A 198 16.57 -6.32 -14.36
C SER A 198 15.17 -6.48 -13.73
N ALA A 199 14.43 -5.38 -13.55
CA ALA A 199 13.06 -5.45 -13.04
C ALA A 199 12.14 -6.29 -13.95
N ALA A 200 12.35 -6.25 -15.26
CA ALA A 200 11.61 -7.06 -16.22
C ALA A 200 11.89 -8.57 -16.03
N THR A 201 13.18 -8.94 -15.94
CA THR A 201 13.59 -10.33 -15.69
C THR A 201 13.12 -10.84 -14.33
N ALA A 202 13.15 -10.00 -13.29
CA ALA A 202 12.63 -10.33 -11.97
C ALA A 202 11.12 -10.63 -12.05
N LYS A 203 10.34 -9.74 -12.69
CA LYS A 203 8.91 -9.92 -12.91
C LYS A 203 8.61 -11.21 -13.67
N GLU A 204 9.32 -11.48 -14.76
CA GLU A 204 9.15 -12.70 -15.58
C GLU A 204 9.43 -14.00 -14.82
N ASN A 205 10.20 -13.93 -13.74
CA ASN A 205 10.49 -15.05 -12.85
C ASN A 205 9.60 -15.12 -11.61
N GLY A 206 8.66 -14.18 -11.45
CA GLY A 206 7.74 -14.14 -10.31
C GLY A 206 8.31 -13.48 -9.05
N PHE A 207 9.32 -12.62 -9.19
CA PHE A 207 9.84 -11.76 -8.12
C PHE A 207 9.19 -10.36 -8.19
N LEU A 208 9.00 -9.72 -7.03
CA LEU A 208 8.38 -8.37 -6.94
C LEU A 208 9.37 -7.22 -7.15
N GLY A 209 10.55 -7.54 -7.66
CA GLY A 209 11.62 -6.59 -7.96
C GLY A 209 12.98 -7.31 -8.03
N PRO A 210 14.03 -6.63 -8.51
CA PRO A 210 15.38 -7.18 -8.52
C PRO A 210 15.84 -7.68 -7.15
N TYR A 211 15.59 -6.93 -6.08
CA TYR A 211 16.04 -7.27 -4.72
C TYR A 211 15.51 -8.63 -4.24
N ALA A 212 14.21 -8.90 -4.45
CA ALA A 212 13.59 -10.21 -4.18
C ALA A 212 14.25 -11.39 -4.93
N SER A 213 14.91 -11.14 -6.08
CA SER A 213 15.62 -12.22 -6.79
C SER A 213 16.92 -12.65 -6.13
N GLY A 214 17.40 -11.89 -5.13
CA GLY A 214 18.67 -12.15 -4.47
C GLY A 214 18.69 -13.43 -3.64
N SER A 215 17.65 -13.66 -2.83
CA SER A 215 17.56 -14.83 -1.97
C SER A 215 16.11 -15.14 -1.60
N PRO A 216 15.81 -16.37 -1.16
CA PRO A 216 14.48 -16.73 -0.68
C PRO A 216 14.03 -15.90 0.53
N THR A 217 14.96 -15.49 1.40
CA THR A 217 14.65 -14.66 2.58
C THR A 217 14.18 -13.27 2.20
N GLU A 218 14.87 -12.60 1.27
CA GLU A 218 14.47 -11.27 0.80
C GLU A 218 13.16 -11.35 0.00
N ASP A 219 12.98 -12.38 -0.81
CA ASP A 219 11.75 -12.62 -1.57
C ASP A 219 10.52 -12.79 -0.65
N TYR A 220 10.70 -13.47 0.49
CA TYR A 220 9.65 -13.65 1.49
C TYR A 220 9.24 -12.32 2.14
N ALA A 221 10.23 -11.53 2.54
CA ALA A 221 10.04 -10.23 3.16
C ALA A 221 9.42 -9.21 2.18
N GLU A 222 9.90 -9.18 0.93
CA GLU A 222 9.34 -8.36 -0.15
C GLU A 222 7.88 -8.76 -0.44
N THR A 223 7.59 -10.06 -0.55
CA THR A 223 6.23 -10.54 -0.76
C THR A 223 5.29 -10.08 0.36
N THR A 224 5.72 -10.22 1.61
CA THR A 224 4.94 -9.82 2.78
C THR A 224 4.71 -8.31 2.80
N ALA A 225 5.77 -7.52 2.60
CA ALA A 225 5.69 -6.06 2.60
C ALA A 225 4.83 -5.51 1.45
N THR A 226 4.96 -6.05 0.23
CA THR A 226 4.11 -5.65 -0.91
C THR A 226 2.65 -5.93 -0.61
N LEU A 227 2.32 -7.13 -0.08
CA LEU A 227 0.94 -7.47 0.25
C LEU A 227 0.36 -6.51 1.30
N LEU A 228 1.10 -6.21 2.37
CA LEU A 228 0.60 -5.34 3.45
C LEU A 228 0.51 -3.86 3.04
N VAL A 229 1.51 -3.34 2.32
CA VAL A 229 1.66 -1.89 2.07
C VAL A 229 1.14 -1.49 0.69
N SER A 230 1.50 -2.19 -0.37
CA SER A 230 0.95 -1.92 -1.71
C SER A 230 -0.46 -2.48 -1.89
N GLY A 231 -0.81 -3.51 -1.12
CA GLY A 231 -2.16 -4.05 -1.04
C GLY A 231 -2.47 -5.14 -2.07
N GLN A 232 -3.63 -5.79 -1.86
CA GLN A 232 -4.07 -6.92 -2.67
C GLN A 232 -4.26 -6.57 -4.14
N SER A 233 -4.85 -5.41 -4.42
CA SER A 233 -5.13 -4.98 -5.80
C SER A 233 -3.85 -4.72 -6.60
N TYR A 234 -2.82 -4.13 -5.96
CA TYR A 234 -1.51 -3.98 -6.59
C TYR A 234 -0.90 -5.34 -6.92
N TYR A 235 -0.92 -6.26 -5.94
CA TYR A 235 -0.34 -7.59 -6.06
C TYR A 235 -1.01 -8.40 -7.18
N ASP A 236 -2.34 -8.40 -7.23
CA ASP A 236 -3.12 -9.07 -8.26
C ASP A 236 -2.88 -8.44 -9.65
N ASN A 237 -2.85 -7.12 -9.76
CA ASN A 237 -2.52 -6.45 -11.02
C ASN A 237 -1.10 -6.80 -11.50
N TYR A 238 -0.14 -6.83 -10.58
CA TYR A 238 1.24 -7.22 -10.90
C TYR A 238 1.30 -8.66 -11.43
N ALA A 239 0.57 -9.59 -10.80
CA ALA A 239 0.44 -10.97 -11.24
C ALA A 239 -0.29 -11.09 -12.60
N ASN A 240 -1.42 -10.39 -12.77
CA ASN A 240 -2.25 -10.43 -13.98
C ASN A 240 -1.55 -9.87 -15.21
N THR A 241 -0.61 -8.95 -15.03
CA THR A 241 0.20 -8.35 -16.10
C THR A 241 1.57 -9.03 -16.26
N SER A 242 1.77 -10.18 -15.63
CA SER A 242 2.95 -11.02 -15.79
C SER A 242 2.68 -12.19 -16.74
N ASN A 243 3.74 -12.89 -17.17
CA ASN A 243 3.56 -14.14 -17.92
C ASN A 243 2.91 -15.24 -17.02
N ALA A 244 2.40 -16.31 -17.63
CA ALA A 244 1.64 -17.35 -16.92
C ALA A 244 2.44 -18.01 -15.77
N THR A 245 3.73 -18.30 -15.98
CA THR A 245 4.61 -18.88 -14.98
C THR A 245 4.82 -17.94 -13.80
N ALA A 246 5.15 -16.69 -14.07
CA ALA A 246 5.31 -15.65 -13.05
C ALA A 246 4.02 -15.44 -12.26
N LYS A 247 2.87 -15.35 -12.94
CA LYS A 247 1.56 -15.23 -12.29
C LYS A 247 1.32 -16.39 -11.32
N SER A 248 1.57 -17.63 -11.75
CA SER A 248 1.43 -18.81 -10.88
C SER A 248 2.36 -18.72 -9.66
N ARG A 249 3.65 -18.40 -9.86
CA ARG A 249 4.62 -18.23 -8.77
C ARG A 249 4.19 -17.15 -7.77
N ILE A 250 3.79 -15.99 -8.26
CA ILE A 250 3.34 -14.86 -7.44
C ILE A 250 2.14 -15.28 -6.58
N LYS A 251 1.12 -15.94 -7.15
CA LYS A 251 -0.04 -16.40 -6.37
C LYS A 251 0.29 -17.52 -5.37
N LEU A 252 1.24 -18.40 -5.69
CA LEU A 252 1.73 -19.41 -4.74
C LEU A 252 2.48 -18.78 -3.56
N LYS A 253 3.33 -17.77 -3.81
CA LYS A 253 4.03 -17.03 -2.75
C LYS A 253 3.06 -16.33 -1.80
N GLU A 254 2.03 -15.69 -2.35
CA GLU A 254 0.95 -15.09 -1.56
C GLU A 254 0.23 -16.12 -0.68
N ALA A 255 -0.17 -17.26 -1.26
CA ALA A 255 -0.83 -18.32 -0.50
C ALA A 255 0.06 -18.84 0.64
N ASN A 256 1.37 -18.98 0.38
CA ASN A 256 2.34 -19.40 1.38
C ASN A 256 2.48 -18.38 2.52
N VAL A 257 2.64 -17.09 2.22
CA VAL A 257 2.70 -16.01 3.23
C VAL A 257 1.44 -15.96 4.07
N VAL A 258 0.25 -16.00 3.44
CA VAL A 258 -1.03 -15.99 4.16
C VAL A 258 -1.14 -17.19 5.10
N ASN A 259 -0.75 -18.39 4.64
CA ASN A 259 -0.79 -19.60 5.45
C ASN A 259 0.21 -19.56 6.62
N TYR A 260 1.43 -19.06 6.38
CA TYR A 260 2.47 -18.94 7.39
C TYR A 260 2.03 -18.03 8.54
N PHE A 261 1.51 -16.84 8.26
CA PHE A 261 1.05 -15.93 9.33
C PHE A 261 -0.07 -16.54 10.18
N ASN A 262 -0.98 -17.28 9.54
CA ASN A 262 -2.05 -17.97 10.26
C ASN A 262 -1.51 -19.12 11.12
N THR A 263 -0.72 -20.03 10.53
CA THR A 263 -0.27 -21.25 11.22
C THR A 263 0.85 -21.03 12.22
N ALA A 264 1.79 -20.12 11.94
CA ALA A 264 2.92 -19.84 12.82
C ALA A 264 2.58 -18.87 13.95
N PHE A 265 1.67 -17.92 13.73
CA PHE A 265 1.41 -16.81 14.66
C PHE A 265 -0.06 -16.63 15.04
N GLY A 266 -0.99 -17.39 14.46
CA GLY A 266 -2.43 -17.19 14.67
C GLY A 266 -2.96 -15.89 14.07
N ILE A 267 -2.22 -15.29 13.12
CA ILE A 267 -2.56 -13.99 12.53
C ILE A 267 -3.38 -14.21 11.26
N ASP A 268 -4.60 -13.68 11.25
CA ASP A 268 -5.37 -13.53 10.04
C ASP A 268 -4.73 -12.44 9.16
N PHE A 269 -3.87 -12.88 8.24
CA PHE A 269 -3.10 -11.99 7.38
C PHE A 269 -3.98 -11.02 6.58
N ARG A 270 -5.20 -11.42 6.24
CA ARG A 270 -6.11 -10.63 5.40
C ARG A 270 -6.76 -9.51 6.19
N LYS A 271 -7.08 -9.78 7.47
CA LYS A 271 -7.47 -8.71 8.40
C LYS A 271 -6.30 -7.77 8.68
N LEU A 272 -5.09 -8.28 8.89
CA LEU A 272 -3.90 -7.46 9.07
C LEU A 272 -3.65 -6.55 7.86
N GLN A 273 -3.68 -7.11 6.65
CA GLN A 273 -3.58 -6.38 5.39
C GLN A 273 -4.63 -5.27 5.31
N LYS A 274 -5.90 -5.56 5.64
CA LYS A 274 -6.97 -4.55 5.68
C LYS A 274 -6.65 -3.41 6.65
N GLU A 275 -6.14 -3.68 7.84
CA GLU A 275 -5.83 -2.63 8.83
C GLU A 275 -4.68 -1.72 8.36
N VAL A 276 -3.61 -2.29 7.78
CA VAL A 276 -2.52 -1.51 7.20
C VAL A 276 -3.02 -0.65 6.03
N GLN A 277 -3.81 -1.24 5.13
CA GLN A 277 -4.39 -0.54 3.98
C GLN A 277 -5.37 0.56 4.41
N ASN A 278 -6.12 0.36 5.49
CA ASN A 278 -7.01 1.39 6.05
C ASN A 278 -6.22 2.59 6.58
N TYR A 279 -5.08 2.38 7.24
CA TYR A 279 -4.21 3.49 7.65
C TYR A 279 -3.71 4.29 6.43
N ILE A 280 -3.21 3.60 5.41
CA ILE A 280 -2.71 4.23 4.19
C ILE A 280 -3.84 4.99 3.47
N LYS A 281 -5.03 4.39 3.35
CA LYS A 281 -6.19 5.02 2.71
C LYS A 281 -6.69 6.23 3.51
N ASN A 282 -6.87 6.08 4.82
CA ASN A 282 -7.62 7.04 5.62
C ASN A 282 -6.75 8.15 6.21
N THR A 283 -5.46 7.91 6.44
CA THR A 283 -4.54 8.89 7.02
C THR A 283 -3.58 9.43 5.97
N VAL A 284 -2.92 8.55 5.21
CA VAL A 284 -1.95 8.94 4.17
C VAL A 284 -2.66 9.44 2.91
N LYS A 285 -3.91 9.02 2.69
CA LYS A 285 -4.73 9.36 1.52
C LYS A 285 -4.08 8.94 0.20
N ASP A 286 -3.39 7.80 0.20
CA ASP A 286 -2.87 7.23 -1.04
C ASP A 286 -4.02 6.69 -1.90
N PRO A 287 -4.26 7.22 -3.10
CA PRO A 287 -5.29 6.67 -3.97
C PRO A 287 -4.98 5.24 -4.40
N ALA A 288 -3.72 4.80 -4.43
CA ALA A 288 -3.30 3.48 -4.91
C ALA A 288 -3.82 2.30 -4.06
N VAL A 289 -4.38 2.56 -2.87
CA VAL A 289 -5.03 1.53 -2.04
C VAL A 289 -6.56 1.59 -2.10
N SER A 290 -7.14 2.45 -2.95
CA SER A 290 -8.58 2.65 -3.09
C SER A 290 -9.19 1.81 -4.23
N PHE A 291 -10.47 1.46 -4.10
CA PHE A 291 -11.21 0.76 -5.16
C PHE A 291 -11.27 1.58 -6.45
N GLY A 292 -11.58 2.89 -6.37
CA GLY A 292 -11.70 3.77 -7.53
C GLY A 292 -10.43 3.83 -8.39
N TYR A 293 -9.26 3.86 -7.77
CA TYR A 293 -7.97 3.85 -8.48
C TYR A 293 -7.77 2.60 -9.33
N TRP A 294 -8.15 1.43 -8.81
CA TRP A 294 -8.01 0.15 -9.51
C TRP A 294 -9.13 -0.12 -10.51
N LEU A 295 -10.32 0.43 -10.26
CA LEU A 295 -11.40 0.47 -11.24
C LEU A 295 -10.97 1.26 -12.49
N ASN A 296 -10.32 2.41 -12.31
CA ASN A 296 -9.81 3.24 -13.42
C ASN A 296 -8.60 2.62 -14.16
N ARG A 297 -8.04 1.52 -13.62
CA ARG A 297 -6.97 0.72 -14.27
C ARG A 297 -7.50 -0.57 -14.88
N ASN A 298 -8.82 -0.75 -14.90
CA ASN A 298 -9.48 -1.94 -15.44
C ASN A 298 -9.00 -3.25 -14.78
N LEU A 299 -8.60 -3.19 -13.50
CA LEU A 299 -8.29 -4.39 -12.73
C LEU A 299 -9.59 -5.15 -12.42
N TYR A 300 -10.62 -4.43 -11.97
CA TYR A 300 -11.94 -5.00 -11.71
C TYR A 300 -12.82 -4.85 -12.93
N LYS A 301 -13.19 -5.97 -13.54
CA LYS A 301 -13.98 -6.07 -14.76
C LYS A 301 -15.45 -6.28 -14.53
N SER A 302 -15.84 -6.73 -13.33
CA SER A 302 -17.26 -6.83 -13.01
C SER A 302 -17.59 -6.65 -11.54
N MET A 303 -18.84 -6.29 -11.28
CA MET A 303 -19.47 -6.32 -9.96
C MET A 303 -20.81 -7.04 -10.06
N SER A 304 -20.95 -8.18 -9.38
CA SER A 304 -22.20 -8.95 -9.32
C SER A 304 -23.01 -8.58 -8.09
N ILE A 305 -24.31 -8.37 -8.28
CA ILE A 305 -25.26 -7.96 -7.22
C ILE A 305 -26.51 -8.83 -7.32
N ASN A 306 -26.74 -9.63 -6.27
CA ASN A 306 -27.95 -10.42 -6.10
C ASN A 306 -28.47 -10.26 -4.67
N LEU A 307 -29.48 -9.42 -4.47
CA LEU A 307 -30.00 -9.09 -3.14
C LEU A 307 -30.79 -10.24 -2.47
N ASP A 308 -31.17 -11.29 -3.22
CA ASP A 308 -32.05 -12.34 -2.71
C ASP A 308 -31.29 -13.62 -2.33
N ASN A 309 -30.16 -13.90 -2.98
CA ASN A 309 -29.43 -15.17 -2.85
C ASN A 309 -27.98 -15.03 -2.34
N ASP A 310 -27.63 -13.91 -1.69
CA ASP A 310 -26.29 -13.70 -1.14
C ASP A 310 -26.35 -13.33 0.35
N VAL A 311 -25.75 -14.20 1.18
CA VAL A 311 -25.64 -14.04 2.64
C VAL A 311 -24.98 -12.73 3.04
N THR A 312 -24.15 -12.16 2.17
CA THR A 312 -23.48 -10.89 2.37
C THR A 312 -24.48 -9.77 2.68
N TYR A 313 -25.56 -9.66 1.91
CA TYR A 313 -26.53 -8.58 2.11
C TYR A 313 -27.38 -8.78 3.37
N SER A 314 -27.63 -10.03 3.77
CA SER A 314 -28.28 -10.32 5.06
C SER A 314 -27.39 -10.02 6.27
N THR A 315 -26.06 -10.10 6.09
CA THR A 315 -25.07 -9.89 7.17
C THR A 315 -24.68 -8.42 7.30
N TYR A 316 -24.44 -7.74 6.19
CA TYR A 316 -23.86 -6.39 6.15
C TYR A 316 -24.82 -5.32 5.64
N GLY A 317 -26.02 -5.70 5.20
CA GLY A 317 -27.03 -4.77 4.69
C GLY A 317 -26.73 -4.22 3.30
N ILE A 318 -27.59 -3.31 2.86
CA ILE A 318 -27.51 -2.52 1.62
C ILE A 318 -28.32 -1.24 1.86
N SER A 319 -28.10 -0.14 1.13
CA SER A 319 -28.92 1.06 1.33
C SER A 319 -30.37 0.85 0.92
N ASP A 320 -31.29 1.51 1.64
CA ASP A 320 -32.72 1.45 1.36
C ASP A 320 -33.04 2.04 -0.02
N GLN A 321 -32.33 3.09 -0.44
CA GLN A 321 -32.52 3.74 -1.72
C GLN A 321 -32.17 2.80 -2.88
N PHE A 322 -31.01 2.13 -2.82
CA PHE A 322 -30.64 1.15 -3.84
C PHE A 322 -31.55 -0.08 -3.79
N LYS A 323 -31.85 -0.59 -2.59
CA LYS A 323 -32.77 -1.72 -2.41
C LYS A 323 -34.13 -1.45 -3.04
N THR A 324 -34.65 -0.24 -2.86
CA THR A 324 -35.93 0.18 -3.46
C THR A 324 -35.85 0.18 -4.99
N ALA A 325 -34.81 0.77 -5.58
CA ALA A 325 -34.61 0.76 -7.04
C ALA A 325 -34.49 -0.66 -7.60
N TYR A 326 -33.72 -1.52 -6.94
CA TYR A 326 -33.54 -2.93 -7.31
C TYR A 326 -34.86 -3.71 -7.23
N GLN A 327 -35.55 -3.67 -6.09
CA GLN A 327 -36.76 -4.45 -5.86
C GLN A 327 -37.94 -3.97 -6.71
N THR A 328 -38.03 -2.66 -6.98
CA THR A 328 -39.01 -2.12 -7.92
C THR A 328 -38.74 -2.63 -9.33
N SER A 329 -37.48 -2.58 -9.78
CA SER A 329 -37.10 -3.09 -11.11
C SER A 329 -37.36 -4.59 -11.25
N LYS A 330 -36.99 -5.39 -10.23
CA LYS A 330 -37.29 -6.81 -10.15
C LYS A 330 -38.79 -7.08 -10.26
N THR A 331 -39.60 -6.38 -9.47
CA THR A 331 -41.07 -6.54 -9.49
C THR A 331 -41.62 -6.23 -10.88
N ASN A 332 -41.21 -5.12 -11.48
CA ASN A 332 -41.68 -4.72 -12.81
C ASN A 332 -41.27 -5.71 -13.93
N VAL A 333 -40.11 -6.37 -13.81
CA VAL A 333 -39.71 -7.44 -14.74
C VAL A 333 -40.59 -8.67 -14.53
N ASN A 334 -40.77 -9.10 -13.29
CA ASN A 334 -41.55 -10.30 -12.96
C ASN A 334 -43.03 -10.18 -13.33
N THR A 335 -43.59 -8.96 -13.22
CA THR A 335 -45.01 -8.69 -13.53
C THR A 335 -45.22 -8.20 -14.97
N LEU A 336 -44.22 -8.27 -15.84
CA LEU A 336 -44.37 -7.85 -17.22
C LEU A 336 -45.40 -8.74 -17.94
N ALA A 337 -46.54 -8.14 -18.28
CA ALA A 337 -47.72 -8.86 -18.76
C ALA A 337 -47.43 -9.66 -20.03
N GLY A 338 -47.85 -10.94 -20.05
CA GLY A 338 -47.74 -11.82 -21.21
C GLY A 338 -46.41 -12.55 -21.39
N TYR A 339 -45.40 -12.27 -20.55
CA TYR A 339 -44.07 -12.90 -20.71
C TYR A 339 -43.74 -13.97 -19.66
N GLY A 340 -44.22 -13.83 -18.42
CA GLY A 340 -43.91 -14.78 -17.33
C GLY A 340 -42.41 -14.81 -16.98
N LEU A 341 -41.79 -13.63 -16.87
CA LEU A 341 -40.35 -13.50 -16.62
C LEU A 341 -40.01 -13.66 -15.14
N THR A 342 -38.78 -14.06 -14.85
CA THR A 342 -38.20 -14.07 -13.50
C THR A 342 -36.86 -13.36 -13.52
N PHE A 343 -36.76 -12.22 -12.84
CA PHE A 343 -35.53 -11.48 -12.62
C PHE A 343 -34.60 -12.28 -11.69
N ASN A 344 -33.32 -12.38 -12.06
CA ASN A 344 -32.32 -13.13 -11.30
C ASN A 344 -31.37 -12.21 -10.52
N SER A 345 -30.63 -11.36 -11.24
CA SER A 345 -29.55 -10.52 -10.68
C SER A 345 -29.17 -9.41 -11.63
N ILE A 346 -28.38 -8.45 -11.14
CA ILE A 346 -27.63 -7.54 -12.00
C ILE A 346 -26.13 -7.79 -11.92
N LYS A 347 -25.43 -7.50 -13.01
CA LYS A 347 -23.98 -7.48 -13.08
C LYS A 347 -23.54 -6.19 -13.78
N LEU A 348 -22.69 -5.42 -13.14
CA LEU A 348 -22.01 -4.30 -13.78
C LEU A 348 -20.74 -4.82 -14.42
N ASN A 349 -20.64 -4.79 -15.73
CA ASN A 349 -19.44 -5.17 -16.47
C ASN A 349 -18.66 -3.90 -16.81
N PHE A 350 -17.52 -3.67 -16.16
CA PHE A 350 -16.62 -2.56 -16.45
C PHE A 350 -15.78 -2.94 -17.67
N THR A 351 -16.25 -2.57 -18.86
CA THR A 351 -15.67 -3.02 -20.13
C THR A 351 -14.39 -2.26 -20.49
N SER A 352 -14.21 -1.07 -19.93
CA SER A 352 -12.98 -0.28 -19.99
C SER A 352 -12.93 0.71 -18.80
N PRO A 353 -11.84 1.47 -18.61
CA PRO A 353 -11.81 2.56 -17.63
C PRO A 353 -12.90 3.63 -17.81
N THR A 354 -13.50 3.71 -19.00
CA THR A 354 -14.47 4.75 -19.36
C THR A 354 -15.85 4.21 -19.74
N ALA A 355 -16.08 2.90 -19.64
CA ALA A 355 -17.32 2.27 -20.06
C ALA A 355 -17.75 1.15 -19.11
N MET A 356 -19.07 1.07 -18.89
CA MET A 356 -19.70 0.05 -18.08
C MET A 356 -20.99 -0.42 -18.75
N THR A 357 -21.28 -1.71 -18.70
CA THR A 357 -22.57 -2.29 -19.13
C THR A 357 -23.26 -2.89 -17.92
N MET A 358 -24.45 -2.38 -17.58
CA MET A 358 -25.33 -3.04 -16.64
C MET A 358 -26.06 -4.17 -17.37
N GLU A 359 -25.74 -5.40 -17.01
CA GLU A 359 -26.41 -6.61 -17.46
C GLU A 359 -27.48 -7.00 -16.44
N VAL A 360 -28.71 -7.16 -16.90
CA VAL A 360 -29.82 -7.70 -16.12
C VAL A 360 -30.08 -9.13 -16.59
N SER A 361 -29.88 -10.09 -15.69
CA SER A 361 -30.17 -11.50 -15.96
C SER A 361 -31.61 -11.83 -15.55
N PHE A 362 -32.32 -12.56 -16.41
CA PHE A 362 -33.69 -13.01 -16.16
C PHE A 362 -33.99 -14.31 -16.91
N ASN A 363 -35.01 -15.04 -16.47
CA ASN A 363 -35.48 -16.26 -17.11
C ASN A 363 -36.88 -16.08 -17.69
N GLN A 364 -37.19 -16.88 -18.71
CA GLN A 364 -38.56 -17.21 -19.11
C GLN A 364 -38.71 -18.73 -19.08
N GLY A 365 -39.43 -19.26 -18.09
CA GLY A 365 -39.40 -20.69 -17.79
C GLY A 365 -37.97 -21.15 -17.47
N THR A 366 -37.47 -22.14 -18.21
CA THR A 366 -36.11 -22.68 -18.05
C THR A 366 -35.04 -21.95 -18.86
N ASN A 367 -35.44 -21.02 -19.74
CA ASN A 367 -34.52 -20.32 -20.64
C ASN A 367 -33.97 -19.06 -19.97
N ALA A 368 -32.64 -18.90 -19.98
CA ALA A 368 -31.95 -17.75 -19.42
C ALA A 368 -31.66 -16.70 -20.50
N TYR A 369 -31.87 -15.43 -20.16
CA TYR A 369 -31.68 -14.28 -21.02
C TYR A 369 -30.95 -13.16 -20.29
N VAL A 370 -30.41 -12.23 -21.06
CA VAL A 370 -29.79 -10.99 -20.55
C VAL A 370 -30.33 -9.77 -21.29
N ALA A 371 -30.40 -8.65 -20.58
CA ALA A 371 -30.66 -7.32 -21.12
C ALA A 371 -29.53 -6.37 -20.71
N ASN A 372 -28.89 -5.73 -21.69
CA ASN A 372 -27.68 -4.93 -21.51
C ASN A 372 -27.94 -3.44 -21.72
N TYR A 373 -27.50 -2.63 -20.75
CA TYR A 373 -27.62 -1.17 -20.77
C TYR A 373 -26.24 -0.55 -20.62
N ASN A 374 -25.82 0.22 -21.62
CA ASN A 374 -24.47 0.78 -21.68
C ASN A 374 -24.41 2.15 -21.01
N PHE A 375 -23.33 2.40 -20.28
CA PHE A 375 -23.01 3.64 -19.61
C PHE A 375 -21.61 4.10 -20.00
N ALA A 376 -21.45 5.39 -20.24
CA ALA A 376 -20.14 6.02 -20.07
C ALA A 376 -19.84 6.10 -18.57
N MET A 377 -18.57 5.89 -18.21
CA MET A 377 -18.08 5.92 -16.84
C MET A 377 -16.94 6.94 -16.75
N ALA A 378 -16.91 7.73 -15.68
CA ALA A 378 -15.77 8.57 -15.35
C ALA A 378 -15.40 8.37 -13.88
N VAL A 379 -14.13 8.09 -13.59
CA VAL A 379 -13.61 7.85 -12.24
C VAL A 379 -12.41 8.77 -11.99
N THR A 380 -12.38 9.43 -10.85
CA THR A 380 -11.25 10.28 -10.43
C THR A 380 -10.34 9.53 -9.46
N ASP A 381 -9.09 9.27 -9.84
CA ASP A 381 -8.11 8.51 -9.04
C ASP A 381 -7.98 9.02 -7.59
N ALA A 382 -7.82 10.34 -7.42
CA ALA A 382 -7.52 10.94 -6.11
C ALA A 382 -8.66 10.82 -5.10
N THR A 383 -9.92 10.78 -5.57
CA THR A 383 -11.10 10.87 -4.69
C THR A 383 -12.02 9.68 -4.80
N GLY A 384 -11.86 8.83 -5.81
CA GLY A 384 -12.82 7.79 -6.18
C GLY A 384 -14.13 8.33 -6.75
N ALA A 385 -14.27 9.64 -6.96
CA ALA A 385 -15.50 10.22 -7.50
C ALA A 385 -15.85 9.58 -8.84
N THR A 386 -17.06 9.04 -8.95
CA THR A 386 -17.52 8.23 -10.08
C THR A 386 -18.84 8.75 -10.63
N LYS A 387 -18.93 8.90 -11.95
CA LYS A 387 -20.17 9.19 -12.66
C LYS A 387 -20.48 8.11 -13.67
N PHE A 388 -21.71 7.63 -13.66
CA PHE A 388 -22.27 6.82 -14.75
C PHE A 388 -23.23 7.68 -15.56
N THR A 389 -23.11 7.64 -16.89
CA THR A 389 -23.99 8.35 -17.81
C THR A 389 -24.58 7.34 -18.78
N LEU A 390 -25.89 7.12 -18.70
CA LEU A 390 -26.58 6.19 -19.58
C LEU A 390 -26.39 6.60 -21.05
N SER A 391 -26.07 5.63 -21.91
CA SER A 391 -25.92 5.87 -23.35
C SER A 391 -27.23 6.36 -23.96
N SER A 392 -27.14 7.35 -24.85
CA SER A 392 -28.27 7.83 -25.66
C SER A 392 -28.63 6.89 -26.81
N THR A 393 -27.83 5.84 -27.04
CA THR A 393 -28.12 4.84 -28.07
C THR A 393 -29.36 4.04 -27.67
N ALA A 394 -30.34 3.96 -28.56
CA ALA A 394 -31.55 3.20 -28.32
C ALA A 394 -31.20 1.72 -28.01
N PRO A 395 -31.74 1.14 -26.93
CA PRO A 395 -31.51 -0.27 -26.63
C PRO A 395 -32.17 -1.16 -27.70
N THR A 396 -31.64 -2.37 -27.87
CA THR A 396 -32.18 -3.37 -28.82
C THR A 396 -32.48 -4.69 -28.11
N GLY A 397 -33.28 -5.55 -28.76
CA GLY A 397 -33.63 -6.88 -28.24
C GLY A 397 -34.25 -6.84 -26.84
N ASN A 398 -33.79 -7.71 -25.94
CA ASN A 398 -34.28 -7.80 -24.56
C ASN A 398 -34.14 -6.49 -23.77
N ALA A 399 -33.13 -5.66 -24.08
CA ALA A 399 -32.96 -4.38 -23.41
C ALA A 399 -34.07 -3.39 -23.76
N ALA A 400 -34.57 -3.42 -25.00
CA ALA A 400 -35.72 -2.62 -25.41
C ALA A 400 -37.00 -3.10 -24.72
N LEU A 401 -37.20 -4.42 -24.62
CA LEU A 401 -38.34 -5.02 -23.93
C LEU A 401 -38.41 -4.61 -22.45
N LEU A 402 -37.27 -4.67 -21.74
CA LEU A 402 -37.22 -4.44 -20.30
C LEU A 402 -36.99 -2.98 -19.89
N LEU A 403 -36.81 -2.05 -20.85
CA LEU A 403 -36.40 -0.67 -20.60
C LEU A 403 -37.26 0.01 -19.52
N THR A 404 -38.58 -0.02 -19.65
CA THR A 404 -39.50 0.57 -18.67
C THR A 404 -39.43 -0.15 -17.32
N SER A 405 -39.32 -1.48 -17.33
CA SER A 405 -39.27 -2.27 -16.11
C SER A 405 -38.04 -1.95 -15.25
N VAL A 406 -36.88 -1.76 -15.87
CA VAL A 406 -35.60 -1.52 -15.16
C VAL A 406 -35.24 -0.04 -15.01
N GLN A 407 -36.11 0.87 -15.46
CA GLN A 407 -35.89 2.31 -15.37
C GLN A 407 -35.51 2.79 -13.95
N PRO A 408 -36.05 2.25 -12.84
CA PRO A 408 -35.62 2.66 -11.49
C PRO A 408 -34.12 2.46 -11.24
N LEU A 409 -33.54 1.33 -11.67
CA LEU A 409 -32.09 1.08 -11.58
C LEU A 409 -31.30 2.00 -12.50
N LEU A 410 -31.74 2.19 -13.75
CA LEU A 410 -31.09 3.08 -14.70
C LEU A 410 -31.04 4.53 -14.18
N THR A 411 -32.15 5.01 -13.63
CA THR A 411 -32.23 6.34 -13.01
C THR A 411 -31.34 6.43 -11.78
N TYR A 412 -31.34 5.42 -10.90
CA TYR A 412 -30.48 5.42 -9.72
C TYR A 412 -28.99 5.54 -10.09
N LEU A 413 -28.53 4.78 -11.09
CA LEU A 413 -27.13 4.82 -11.52
C LEU A 413 -26.77 6.13 -12.26
N SER A 414 -27.67 6.67 -13.08
CA SER A 414 -27.36 7.84 -13.92
C SER A 414 -27.59 9.20 -13.23
N ALA A 415 -28.53 9.30 -12.29
CA ALA A 415 -28.87 10.57 -11.63
C ALA A 415 -27.82 10.96 -10.58
N ASN A 416 -27.20 9.98 -9.92
CA ASN A 416 -26.32 10.24 -8.78
C ASN A 416 -24.87 10.51 -9.20
N ASN A 417 -24.15 11.20 -8.32
CA ASN A 417 -22.68 11.28 -8.33
C ASN A 417 -22.18 10.39 -7.21
N PHE A 418 -21.29 9.45 -7.51
CA PHE A 418 -20.84 8.46 -6.56
C PHE A 418 -19.40 8.70 -6.11
N VAL A 419 -19.00 7.98 -5.07
CA VAL A 419 -17.62 7.74 -4.68
C VAL A 419 -17.41 6.23 -4.62
N ALA A 420 -16.45 5.72 -5.38
CA ALA A 420 -16.06 4.32 -5.41
C ALA A 420 -15.25 3.98 -4.14
N ASP A 421 -15.67 2.94 -3.42
CA ASP A 421 -14.99 2.51 -2.21
C ASP A 421 -15.08 0.99 -1.96
N TRP A 422 -14.21 0.47 -1.09
CA TRP A 422 -14.29 -0.86 -0.52
C TRP A 422 -15.51 -0.96 0.41
N LEU A 423 -16.55 -1.65 -0.04
CA LEU A 423 -17.81 -1.82 0.68
C LEU A 423 -18.20 -3.30 0.74
N PRO A 424 -18.84 -3.75 1.83
CA PRO A 424 -19.19 -2.97 3.02
C PRO A 424 -17.96 -2.77 3.92
N ALA A 425 -17.86 -1.63 4.60
CA ALA A 425 -16.68 -1.31 5.43
C ALA A 425 -16.42 -2.35 6.54
N ALA A 426 -17.48 -2.98 7.07
CA ALA A 426 -17.41 -4.02 8.09
C ALA A 426 -17.00 -5.40 7.55
N TYR A 427 -16.91 -5.59 6.23
CA TYR A 427 -16.60 -6.89 5.64
C TYR A 427 -15.25 -7.41 6.11
N ASN A 428 -15.24 -8.55 6.81
CA ASN A 428 -14.06 -9.07 7.51
C ASN A 428 -13.60 -10.45 6.99
N THR A 429 -14.22 -10.99 5.93
CA THR A 429 -13.85 -12.29 5.39
C THR A 429 -12.55 -12.21 4.59
N GLY A 430 -11.88 -13.36 4.44
CA GLY A 430 -10.45 -13.55 4.15
C GLY A 430 -9.92 -13.07 2.79
N THR A 431 -10.52 -12.05 2.19
CA THR A 431 -10.02 -11.36 0.99
C THR A 431 -10.54 -9.92 1.01
N TYR A 432 -9.78 -9.06 1.68
CA TYR A 432 -9.86 -7.62 1.44
C TYR A 432 -9.80 -7.38 -0.08
N THR A 433 -10.66 -6.51 -0.61
CA THR A 433 -10.85 -6.22 -2.05
C THR A 433 -11.70 -7.20 -2.87
N ASN A 434 -12.38 -8.19 -2.27
CA ASN A 434 -13.36 -9.02 -2.99
C ASN A 434 -14.72 -8.36 -3.22
N PHE A 435 -15.06 -7.35 -2.41
CA PHE A 435 -16.26 -6.55 -2.60
C PHE A 435 -15.86 -5.08 -2.73
N GLY A 436 -16.54 -4.41 -3.65
CA GLY A 436 -16.41 -2.99 -3.88
C GLY A 436 -17.77 -2.40 -4.18
N GLY A 437 -17.88 -1.09 -4.09
CA GLY A 437 -19.15 -0.43 -4.26
C GLY A 437 -19.01 1.06 -4.44
N PHE A 438 -20.15 1.71 -4.37
CA PHE A 438 -20.32 3.12 -4.64
C PHE A 438 -21.31 3.68 -3.63
N TYR A 439 -20.95 4.80 -3.01
CA TYR A 439 -21.89 5.59 -2.21
C TYR A 439 -22.12 6.95 -2.84
N VAL A 440 -23.30 7.54 -2.65
CA VAL A 440 -23.64 8.84 -3.22
C VAL A 440 -22.84 9.93 -2.51
N SER A 441 -22.19 10.81 -3.28
CA SER A 441 -21.41 11.93 -2.75
C SER A 441 -22.28 12.82 -1.85
N GLY A 442 -21.80 13.10 -0.64
CA GLY A 442 -22.55 13.82 0.39
C GLY A 442 -23.64 12.99 1.10
N SER A 443 -23.80 11.70 0.77
CA SER A 443 -24.77 10.80 1.42
C SER A 443 -24.24 9.36 1.52
N PRO A 444 -23.24 9.09 2.39
CA PRO A 444 -22.60 7.76 2.49
C PRO A 444 -23.54 6.59 2.86
N THR A 445 -24.70 6.89 3.45
CA THR A 445 -25.74 5.89 3.77
C THR A 445 -26.54 5.46 2.55
N ASN A 446 -26.46 6.19 1.43
CA ASN A 446 -27.02 5.80 0.14
C ASN A 446 -25.92 5.18 -0.71
N TYR A 447 -25.88 3.84 -0.76
CA TYR A 447 -24.80 3.09 -1.36
C TYR A 447 -25.25 1.74 -1.93
N PHE A 448 -24.44 1.20 -2.82
CA PHE A 448 -24.55 -0.18 -3.27
C PHE A 448 -23.18 -0.80 -3.44
N TYR A 449 -23.11 -2.13 -3.39
CA TYR A 449 -21.86 -2.87 -3.54
C TYR A 449 -22.15 -4.29 -4.01
N GLY A 450 -21.12 -4.96 -4.51
CA GLY A 450 -21.22 -6.32 -4.99
C GLY A 450 -19.88 -7.03 -5.04
N ALA A 451 -19.93 -8.33 -5.31
CA ALA A 451 -18.74 -9.15 -5.46
C ALA A 451 -18.00 -8.74 -6.74
N LEU A 452 -16.70 -8.47 -6.61
CA LEU A 452 -15.86 -8.03 -7.71
C LEU A 452 -15.29 -9.23 -8.48
N GLY A 453 -15.17 -9.08 -9.79
CA GLY A 453 -14.44 -9.98 -10.68
C GLY A 453 -13.30 -9.22 -11.37
N GLN A 454 -12.12 -9.84 -11.44
CA GLN A 454 -10.92 -9.30 -12.11
C GLN A 454 -10.65 -9.96 -13.47
#